data_AF-A0A074THH8-F1
#
_entry.id   AF-A0A074THH8-F1
#
_cell.length_a   1.000
_cell.length_b   1.000
_cell.length_c   1.000
_cell.angle_alpha   90.00
_cell.angle_beta   90.00
_cell.angle_gamma   90.00
#
_symmetry.space_group_name_H-M   'P 1'
#
loop_
_entity.id
_entity.type
_entity.pdbx_description
1 polymer ?
#
loop_
_entity_poly.entity_id
_entity_poly.type
_entity_poly.pdbx_seq_one_letter_code
_entity_poly.pdbx_strand_id
1 'polypeptide(L)'
;MIWTVIKIAVFLVIVSAVTLGFSHLADMSGGLRLSSMGMEFTLGPLQAVIAVILLFLAVWLVIKVVGLFVAFLRFLAGDETAISRYFDRNRERKGYEALAEGMMASASGEGRLAMSKAAKAQRYLQRPELTNLLTAQAAEQMGDTKKASEVYKRLLADDRTRFVGVRGLMRQKLAEGDTDTALQLAKKAYALKPRHREVQDTLLKLQTERGDWKGARSVLQSKMRQGELPRDVHKRRDAVMALQEAKGVMAEGASIEAREAAITAAKASPDLIPAVVMAARSYIDKDKPRAAERLLRKAWSSQPHPDLAAVYAEVAPDEDPAKRLKRFGKLLELRPDHEESRLLRAELNIAAEDFPAARRALGDLVETHPTARVLAIMAAVERGEGADDAVVRGWLARALSAPRGPQWCCDKCQNIQADWTPVCDNCGGFDTLSWRETSQNASPLPHGAEMLPLIVGKPNAAPSEARTVDDAEIVEPDGEPDAARKDSGEGTGEKQSAN
;
A
#
# COMPACT_ATOMS: atom_id res chain seq x y z
N MET A 1 48.50 -7.31 -40.34
CA MET A 1 49.97 -7.25 -40.41
C MET A 1 50.57 -8.26 -41.39
N ILE A 2 50.20 -9.54 -41.36
CA ILE A 2 50.74 -10.59 -42.27
C ILE A 2 50.54 -10.25 -43.76
N TRP A 3 49.37 -9.72 -44.12
CA TRP A 3 49.06 -9.32 -45.49
C TRP A 3 49.96 -8.20 -46.03
N THR A 4 50.38 -7.29 -45.15
CA THR A 4 51.30 -6.20 -45.50
C THR A 4 52.72 -6.72 -45.69
N VAL A 5 53.15 -7.66 -44.86
CA VAL A 5 54.46 -8.33 -44.97
C VAL A 5 54.57 -9.13 -46.26
N ILE A 6 53.53 -9.88 -46.64
CA ILE A 6 53.50 -10.64 -47.91
C ILE A 6 53.60 -9.68 -49.11
N LYS A 7 52.87 -8.56 -49.09
CA LYS A 7 52.95 -7.56 -50.18
C LYS A 7 54.35 -6.96 -50.31
N ILE A 8 55.01 -6.66 -49.21
CA ILE A 8 56.38 -6.10 -49.21
C ILE A 8 57.38 -7.16 -49.67
N ALA A 9 57.26 -8.40 -49.22
CA ALA A 9 58.14 -9.50 -49.64
C ALA A 9 58.00 -9.78 -51.15
N VAL A 10 56.78 -9.84 -51.67
CA VAL A 10 56.52 -10.01 -53.10
C VAL A 10 57.05 -8.82 -53.91
N PHE A 11 56.86 -7.59 -53.40
CA PHE A 11 57.41 -6.39 -54.05
C PHE A 11 58.95 -6.43 -54.13
N LEU A 12 59.63 -6.81 -53.05
CA LEU A 12 61.09 -6.96 -53.03
C LEU A 12 61.56 -8.03 -54.02
N VAL A 13 60.91 -9.19 -54.07
CA VAL A 13 61.25 -10.25 -55.04
C VAL A 13 61.08 -9.76 -56.47
N ILE A 14 60.01 -9.01 -56.77
CA ILE A 14 59.79 -8.45 -58.11
C ILE A 14 60.86 -7.40 -58.44
N VAL A 15 61.18 -6.49 -57.53
CA VAL A 15 62.22 -5.47 -57.75
C VAL A 15 63.58 -6.12 -57.97
N SER A 16 63.93 -7.15 -57.18
CA SER A 16 65.16 -7.93 -57.35
C SER A 16 65.19 -8.68 -58.70
N ALA A 17 64.09 -9.29 -59.12
CA ALA A 17 64.00 -9.95 -60.41
C ALA A 17 64.11 -8.95 -61.58
N VAL A 18 63.52 -7.76 -61.45
CA VAL A 18 63.61 -6.69 -62.45
C VAL A 18 65.03 -6.13 -62.54
N THR A 19 65.72 -5.94 -61.41
CA THR A 19 67.12 -5.47 -61.41
C THR A 19 68.07 -6.51 -62.03
N LEU A 20 67.89 -7.79 -61.72
CA LEU A 20 68.64 -8.88 -62.38
C LEU A 20 68.31 -9.03 -63.86
N GLY A 21 67.05 -8.83 -64.25
CA GLY A 21 66.64 -8.80 -65.65
C GLY A 21 67.27 -7.63 -66.41
N PHE A 22 67.37 -6.47 -65.77
CA PHE A 22 68.02 -5.28 -66.32
C PHE A 22 69.53 -5.46 -66.50
N SER A 23 70.22 -6.08 -65.53
CA SER A 23 71.66 -6.35 -65.66
C SER A 23 71.93 -7.33 -66.82
N HIS A 24 71.10 -8.36 -66.99
CA HIS A 24 71.24 -9.29 -68.09
C HIS A 24 70.90 -8.67 -69.46
N LEU A 25 69.94 -7.74 -69.51
CA LEU A 25 69.61 -7.02 -70.74
C LEU A 25 70.71 -6.02 -71.14
N ALA A 26 71.39 -5.41 -70.17
CA ALA A 26 72.48 -4.47 -70.42
C ALA A 26 73.70 -5.13 -71.09
N ASP A 27 73.91 -6.43 -70.86
CA ASP A 27 74.99 -7.21 -71.46
C ASP A 27 74.65 -7.77 -72.85
N MET A 28 73.39 -7.69 -73.31
CA MET A 28 72.96 -8.15 -74.64
C MET A 28 73.04 -7.00 -75.66
N SER A 29 74.04 -7.02 -76.54
CA SER A 29 74.32 -6.00 -77.56
C SER A 29 73.33 -5.95 -78.74
N GLY A 30 72.17 -6.61 -78.64
CA GLY A 30 71.12 -6.61 -79.66
C GLY A 30 69.81 -6.13 -79.04
N GLY A 31 69.36 -4.94 -79.42
CA GLY A 31 68.15 -4.31 -78.87
C GLY A 31 66.90 -5.18 -78.91
N LEU A 32 65.92 -4.85 -78.05
CA LEU A 32 64.70 -5.62 -77.85
C LEU A 32 63.81 -5.53 -79.10
N ARG A 33 63.63 -6.65 -79.82
CA ARG A 33 62.71 -6.75 -80.96
C ARG A 33 61.33 -7.19 -80.48
N LEU A 34 60.38 -6.27 -80.50
CA LEU A 34 58.97 -6.57 -80.27
C LEU A 34 58.26 -6.64 -81.62
N SER A 35 57.84 -7.84 -82.02
CA SER A 35 56.94 -8.01 -83.17
C SER A 35 55.51 -8.17 -82.65
N SER A 36 54.63 -7.24 -83.00
CA SER A 36 53.19 -7.42 -82.82
C SER A 36 52.47 -6.90 -84.05
N MET A 37 51.53 -7.68 -84.57
CA MET A 37 50.71 -7.31 -85.73
C MET A 37 51.50 -7.10 -87.05
N GLY A 38 52.60 -7.83 -87.23
CA GLY A 38 53.40 -7.81 -88.47
C GLY A 38 54.35 -6.61 -88.64
N MET A 39 54.45 -5.73 -87.63
CA MET A 39 55.39 -4.61 -87.59
C MET A 39 56.54 -4.93 -86.62
N GLU A 40 57.78 -4.78 -87.07
CA GLU A 40 58.97 -4.97 -86.25
C GLU A 40 59.43 -3.63 -85.67
N PHE A 41 59.30 -3.47 -84.35
CA PHE A 41 59.90 -2.34 -83.63
C PHE A 41 61.20 -2.80 -82.98
N THR A 42 62.33 -2.28 -83.47
CA THR A 42 63.62 -2.41 -82.80
C THR A 42 63.72 -1.31 -81.74
N LEU A 43 63.42 -1.65 -80.48
CA LEU A 43 63.55 -0.69 -79.40
C LEU A 43 65.02 -0.57 -78.98
N GLY A 44 65.54 0.66 -79.00
CA GLY A 44 66.83 0.95 -78.35
C GLY A 44 66.76 0.72 -76.84
N PRO A 45 67.90 0.57 -76.14
CA PRO A 45 67.93 0.28 -74.69
C PRO A 45 67.07 1.24 -73.86
N LEU A 46 67.12 2.54 -74.16
CA LEU A 46 66.31 3.58 -73.51
C LEU A 46 64.81 3.41 -73.75
N GLN A 47 64.41 3.05 -74.98
CA GLN A 47 63.01 2.87 -75.35
C GLN A 47 62.41 1.62 -74.72
N ALA A 48 63.21 0.56 -74.53
CA ALA A 48 62.80 -0.64 -73.81
C ALA A 48 62.51 -0.34 -72.32
N VAL A 49 63.34 0.49 -71.66
CA VAL A 49 63.07 0.93 -70.28
C VAL A 49 61.75 1.69 -70.17
N ILE A 50 61.53 2.65 -71.08
CA ILE A 50 60.31 3.47 -71.09
C ILE A 50 59.08 2.60 -71.34
N ALA A 51 59.16 1.64 -72.26
CA ALA A 51 58.07 0.71 -72.54
C ALA A 51 57.72 -0.15 -71.31
N VAL A 52 58.71 -0.63 -70.56
CA VAL A 52 58.49 -1.38 -69.32
C VAL A 52 57.84 -0.50 -68.25
N ILE A 53 58.28 0.75 -68.07
CA ILE A 53 57.67 1.68 -67.11
C ILE A 53 56.21 1.95 -67.46
N LEU A 54 55.91 2.20 -68.75
CA LEU A 54 54.54 2.43 -69.22
C LEU A 54 53.66 1.18 -69.04
N LEU A 55 54.21 -0.03 -69.25
CA LEU A 55 53.52 -1.28 -68.97
C LEU A 55 53.15 -1.40 -67.49
N PHE A 56 54.10 -1.13 -66.58
CA PHE A 56 53.83 -1.16 -65.14
C PHE A 56 52.77 -0.13 -64.73
N LEU A 57 52.82 1.08 -65.29
CA LEU A 57 51.83 2.13 -65.05
C LEU A 57 50.44 1.68 -65.55
N ALA A 58 50.37 1.09 -66.74
CA ALA A 58 49.13 0.57 -67.32
C ALA A 58 48.54 -0.56 -66.46
N VAL A 59 49.36 -1.53 -66.03
CA VAL A 59 48.93 -2.63 -65.15
C VAL A 59 48.44 -2.08 -63.80
N TRP A 60 49.16 -1.11 -63.22
CA TRP A 60 48.74 -0.46 -61.97
C TRP A 60 47.39 0.26 -62.11
N LEU A 61 47.20 0.98 -63.23
CA LEU A 61 45.95 1.67 -63.54
C LEU A 61 44.80 0.67 -63.69
N VAL A 62 45.01 -0.44 -64.43
CA VAL A 62 44.01 -1.50 -64.60
C VAL A 62 43.63 -2.13 -63.27
N ILE A 63 44.60 -2.45 -62.40
CA ILE A 63 44.32 -2.98 -61.06
C ILE A 63 43.49 -1.99 -60.23
N LYS A 64 43.76 -0.68 -60.34
CA LYS A 64 42.96 0.34 -59.66
C LYS A 64 41.54 0.44 -60.20
N VAL A 65 41.37 0.38 -61.52
CA VAL A 65 40.06 0.44 -62.19
C VAL A 65 39.24 -0.81 -61.87
N VAL A 66 39.83 -2.01 -61.96
CA VAL A 66 39.19 -3.27 -61.58
C VAL A 66 38.86 -3.28 -60.09
N GLY A 67 39.76 -2.81 -59.22
CA GLY A 67 39.50 -2.68 -57.79
C GLY A 67 38.33 -1.74 -57.47
N LEU A 68 38.24 -0.61 -58.19
CA LEU A 68 37.12 0.33 -58.08
C LEU A 68 35.82 -0.30 -58.57
N PHE A 69 35.87 -1.02 -59.69
CA PHE A 69 34.71 -1.71 -60.26
C PHE A 69 34.20 -2.83 -59.34
N VAL A 70 35.09 -3.64 -58.76
CA VAL A 70 34.73 -4.67 -57.77
C VAL A 70 34.17 -4.04 -56.50
N ALA A 71 34.71 -2.91 -56.03
CA ALA A 71 34.15 -2.19 -54.89
C ALA A 71 32.74 -1.64 -55.19
N PHE A 72 32.53 -1.14 -56.40
CA PHE A 72 31.22 -0.67 -56.87
C PHE A 72 30.21 -1.82 -56.97
N LEU A 73 30.61 -2.98 -57.50
CA LEU A 73 29.76 -4.18 -57.54
C LEU A 73 29.44 -4.70 -56.14
N ARG A 74 30.40 -4.70 -55.20
CA ARG A 74 30.15 -5.09 -53.80
C ARG A 74 29.21 -4.12 -53.07
N PHE A 75 29.30 -2.83 -53.38
CA PHE A 75 28.36 -1.83 -52.89
C PHE A 75 26.94 -2.09 -53.41
N LEU A 76 26.80 -2.45 -54.70
CA LEU A 76 25.50 -2.79 -55.29
C LEU A 76 24.95 -4.14 -54.80
N ALA A 77 25.84 -5.08 -54.45
CA ALA A 77 25.50 -6.40 -53.93
C ALA A 77 25.16 -6.42 -52.43
N GLY A 78 25.12 -5.27 -51.75
CA GLY A 78 24.60 -5.16 -50.38
C GLY A 78 25.56 -5.58 -49.27
N ASP A 79 26.87 -5.60 -49.52
CA ASP A 79 27.86 -5.89 -48.48
C ASP A 79 27.84 -4.74 -47.43
N GLU A 80 27.76 -5.07 -46.14
CA GLU A 80 27.62 -4.13 -45.01
C GLU A 80 28.84 -3.21 -44.87
N THR A 81 28.88 -2.15 -45.69
CA THR A 81 29.96 -1.17 -45.69
C THR A 81 29.93 -0.24 -44.47
N ALA A 82 31.05 0.40 -44.15
CA ALA A 82 31.18 1.37 -43.06
C ALA A 82 30.15 2.52 -43.09
N ILE A 83 29.51 2.76 -44.25
CA ILE A 83 28.47 3.77 -44.45
C ILE A 83 27.14 3.35 -43.81
N SER A 84 26.71 2.09 -43.94
CA SER A 84 25.47 1.61 -43.29
C SER A 84 25.58 1.74 -41.77
N ARG A 85 26.71 1.32 -41.20
CA ARG A 85 27.05 1.49 -39.78
C ARG A 85 26.96 2.95 -39.30
N TYR A 86 27.34 3.93 -40.11
CA TYR A 86 27.22 5.34 -39.76
C TYR A 86 25.76 5.82 -39.75
N PHE A 87 24.97 5.42 -40.76
CA PHE A 87 23.55 5.75 -40.82
C PHE A 87 22.74 5.08 -39.72
N ASP A 88 23.01 3.81 -39.43
CA ASP A 88 22.36 3.06 -38.34
C ASP A 88 22.68 3.68 -36.99
N ARG A 89 23.95 4.06 -36.75
CA ARG A 89 24.35 4.73 -35.50
C ARG A 89 23.70 6.10 -35.34
N ASN A 90 23.55 6.87 -36.43
CA ASN A 90 22.85 8.14 -36.41
C ASN A 90 21.33 7.96 -36.20
N ARG A 91 20.75 6.92 -36.79
CA ARG A 91 19.34 6.55 -36.63
C ARG A 91 19.05 6.14 -35.19
N GLU A 92 19.87 5.28 -34.61
CA GLU A 92 19.77 4.89 -33.20
C GLU A 92 19.92 6.09 -32.28
N ARG A 93 20.92 6.97 -32.52
CA ARG A 93 21.10 8.19 -31.71
C ARG A 93 19.83 9.05 -31.70
N LYS A 94 19.27 9.35 -32.87
CA LYS A 94 18.02 10.10 -33.00
C LYS A 94 16.83 9.39 -32.35
N GLY A 95 16.82 8.05 -32.39
CA GLY A 95 15.80 7.23 -31.78
C GLY A 95 15.83 7.29 -30.25
N TYR A 96 17.01 7.13 -29.65
CA TYR A 96 17.19 7.24 -28.20
C TYR A 96 17.00 8.67 -27.69
N GLU A 97 17.41 9.68 -28.45
CA GLU A 97 17.14 11.08 -28.15
C GLU A 97 15.63 11.35 -28.11
N ALA A 98 14.88 10.91 -29.13
CA ALA A 98 13.42 11.01 -29.13
C ALA A 98 12.76 10.23 -27.99
N LEU A 99 13.30 9.06 -27.62
CA LEU A 99 12.82 8.28 -26.49
C LEU A 99 13.04 9.03 -25.17
N ALA A 100 14.23 9.61 -24.97
CA ALA A 100 14.58 10.39 -23.77
C ALA A 100 13.71 11.64 -23.65
N GLU A 101 13.55 12.40 -24.73
CA GLU A 101 12.64 13.55 -24.78
C GLU A 101 11.19 13.14 -24.48
N GLY A 102 10.74 11.99 -25.00
CA GLY A 102 9.42 11.47 -24.74
C GLY A 102 9.23 11.06 -23.27
N MET A 103 10.22 10.42 -22.66
CA MET A 103 10.21 10.07 -21.24
C MET A 103 10.17 11.33 -20.35
N MET A 104 10.94 12.37 -20.68
CA MET A 104 10.89 13.65 -19.97
C MET A 104 9.51 14.32 -20.12
N ALA A 105 8.97 14.37 -21.34
CA ALA A 105 7.63 14.90 -21.57
C ALA A 105 6.55 14.13 -20.80
N SER A 106 6.66 12.81 -20.72
CA SER A 106 5.74 11.98 -19.92
C SER A 106 5.90 12.26 -18.43
N ALA A 107 7.12 12.41 -17.92
CA ALA A 107 7.35 12.78 -16.52
C ALA A 107 6.78 14.18 -16.18
N SER A 108 6.82 15.12 -17.13
CA SER A 108 6.25 16.47 -17.00
C SER A 108 4.72 16.54 -17.21
N GLY A 109 4.05 15.42 -17.51
CA GLY A 109 2.61 15.37 -17.79
C GLY A 109 2.21 15.87 -19.18
N GLU A 110 3.17 16.12 -20.07
CA GLU A 110 2.93 16.56 -21.45
C GLU A 110 2.60 15.39 -22.39
N GLY A 111 1.45 14.74 -22.16
CA GLY A 111 1.06 13.50 -22.85
C GLY A 111 1.09 13.59 -24.38
N ARG A 112 0.65 14.72 -24.97
CA ARG A 112 0.69 14.93 -26.44
C ARG A 112 2.12 14.98 -26.98
N LEU A 113 3.01 15.70 -26.30
CA LEU A 113 4.42 15.78 -26.69
C LEU A 113 5.06 14.40 -26.55
N ALA A 114 4.86 13.73 -25.41
CA ALA A 114 5.33 12.38 -25.16
C ALA A 114 4.89 11.40 -26.26
N MET A 115 3.63 11.49 -26.70
CA MET A 115 3.09 10.65 -27.77
C MET A 115 3.76 10.91 -29.13
N SER A 116 3.99 12.17 -29.48
CA SER A 116 4.68 12.54 -30.72
C SER A 116 6.13 12.03 -30.73
N LYS A 117 6.82 12.15 -29.60
CA LYS A 117 8.21 11.68 -29.41
C LYS A 117 8.28 10.15 -29.40
N ALA A 118 7.30 9.47 -28.81
CA ALA A 118 7.17 8.02 -28.85
C ALA A 118 7.00 7.50 -30.29
N ALA A 119 6.15 8.13 -31.10
CA ALA A 119 5.98 7.77 -32.51
C ALA A 119 7.28 7.99 -33.32
N LYS A 120 8.03 9.07 -33.04
CA LYS A 120 9.34 9.34 -33.64
C LYS A 120 10.38 8.28 -33.22
N ALA A 121 10.43 7.94 -31.93
CA ALA A 121 11.30 6.88 -31.41
C ALA A 121 10.97 5.51 -32.05
N GLN A 122 9.69 5.19 -32.25
CA GLN A 122 9.27 3.95 -32.90
C GLN A 122 9.73 3.85 -34.36
N ARG A 123 9.68 4.95 -35.11
CA ARG A 123 10.18 4.99 -36.50
C ARG A 123 11.70 4.77 -36.57
N TYR A 124 12.45 5.36 -35.64
CA TYR A 124 13.91 5.27 -35.65
C TYR A 124 14.46 3.99 -35.03
N LEU A 125 13.98 3.57 -33.86
CA LEU A 125 14.52 2.42 -33.14
C LEU A 125 13.96 1.08 -33.62
N GLN A 126 12.69 1.04 -34.08
CA GLN A 126 11.98 -0.21 -34.41
C GLN A 126 12.04 -1.27 -33.30
N ARG A 127 12.13 -0.83 -32.03
CA ARG A 127 12.14 -1.68 -30.82
C ARG A 127 10.83 -1.55 -30.07
N PRO A 128 9.79 -2.32 -30.46
CA PRO A 128 8.45 -2.20 -29.89
C PRO A 128 8.42 -2.38 -28.37
N GLU A 129 9.32 -3.17 -27.79
CA GLU A 129 9.41 -3.42 -26.35
C GLU A 129 9.66 -2.16 -25.51
N LEU A 130 10.41 -1.18 -26.03
CA LEU A 130 10.71 0.09 -25.33
C LEU A 130 9.70 1.18 -25.68
N THR A 131 9.37 1.30 -26.95
CA THR A 131 8.56 2.40 -27.49
C THR A 131 7.07 2.21 -27.22
N ASN A 132 6.57 0.97 -27.18
CA ASN A 132 5.18 0.70 -26.81
C ASN A 132 4.92 1.09 -25.35
N LEU A 133 5.90 0.92 -24.45
CA LEU A 133 5.73 1.36 -23.06
C LEU A 133 5.49 2.88 -22.98
N LEU A 134 6.35 3.66 -23.61
CA LEU A 134 6.20 5.13 -23.65
C LEU A 134 4.89 5.53 -24.35
N THR A 135 4.52 4.83 -25.42
CA THR A 135 3.27 5.06 -26.16
C THR A 135 2.05 4.79 -25.28
N ALA A 136 2.06 3.71 -24.48
CA ALA A 136 0.96 3.38 -23.58
C ALA A 136 0.83 4.42 -22.45
N GLN A 137 1.95 4.82 -21.83
CA GLN A 137 1.96 5.84 -20.78
C GLN A 137 1.49 7.21 -21.29
N ALA A 138 1.93 7.60 -22.49
CA ALA A 138 1.49 8.85 -23.12
C ALA A 138 -0.02 8.81 -23.45
N ALA A 139 -0.53 7.68 -23.93
CA ALA A 139 -1.97 7.49 -24.18
C ALA A 139 -2.79 7.57 -22.87
N GLU A 140 -2.31 6.96 -21.78
CA GLU A 140 -2.93 7.02 -20.45
C GLU A 140 -3.00 8.46 -19.92
N GLN A 141 -1.92 9.23 -20.05
CA GLN A 141 -1.88 10.65 -19.66
C GLN A 141 -2.83 11.53 -20.48
N MET A 142 -3.05 11.17 -21.75
CA MET A 142 -4.02 11.85 -22.61
C MET A 142 -5.47 11.43 -22.36
N GLY A 143 -5.71 10.44 -21.50
CA GLY A 143 -7.05 9.85 -21.28
C GLY A 143 -7.52 8.93 -22.41
N ASP A 144 -6.65 8.56 -23.36
CA ASP A 144 -6.97 7.61 -24.45
C ASP A 144 -6.82 6.17 -23.95
N THR A 145 -7.80 5.73 -23.16
CA THR A 145 -7.82 4.42 -22.52
C THR A 145 -7.88 3.26 -23.53
N LYS A 146 -8.53 3.46 -24.69
CA LYS A 146 -8.60 2.46 -25.76
C LYS A 146 -7.23 2.19 -26.34
N LYS A 147 -6.51 3.25 -26.73
CA LYS A 147 -5.17 3.13 -27.28
C LYS A 147 -4.18 2.61 -26.26
N ALA A 148 -4.25 3.07 -25.02
CA ALA A 148 -3.42 2.54 -23.93
C ALA A 148 -3.61 1.02 -23.78
N SER A 149 -4.85 0.55 -23.72
CA SER A 149 -5.19 -0.88 -23.66
C SER A 149 -4.64 -1.69 -24.83
N GLU A 150 -4.80 -1.22 -26.07
CA GLU A 150 -4.25 -1.90 -27.25
C GLU A 150 -2.73 -2.03 -27.19
N VAL A 151 -2.05 -0.96 -26.79
CA VAL A 151 -0.59 -0.94 -26.70
C VAL A 151 -0.11 -1.82 -25.53
N TYR A 152 -0.77 -1.79 -24.38
CA TYR A 152 -0.45 -2.70 -23.26
C TYR A 152 -0.65 -4.17 -23.64
N LYS A 153 -1.67 -4.51 -24.46
CA LYS A 153 -1.85 -5.86 -24.99
C LYS A 153 -0.69 -6.29 -25.89
N ARG A 154 -0.13 -5.39 -26.71
CA ARG A 154 1.05 -5.69 -27.53
C ARG A 154 2.29 -6.01 -26.69
N LEU A 155 2.43 -5.37 -25.52
CA LEU A 155 3.51 -5.66 -24.57
C LEU A 155 3.41 -7.06 -23.93
N LEU A 156 2.27 -7.76 -24.05
CA LEU A 156 2.14 -9.11 -23.48
C LEU A 156 2.92 -10.19 -24.26
N ALA A 157 3.23 -9.91 -25.53
CA ALA A 157 3.92 -10.83 -26.43
C ALA A 157 5.38 -11.09 -26.02
N ASP A 158 6.04 -10.12 -25.40
CA ASP A 158 7.44 -10.22 -24.95
C ASP A 158 7.51 -10.45 -23.43
N ASP A 159 8.24 -11.48 -23.00
CA ASP A 159 8.45 -11.81 -21.58
C ASP A 159 9.02 -10.64 -20.77
N ARG A 160 9.89 -9.81 -21.36
CA ARG A 160 10.55 -8.67 -20.69
C ARG A 160 9.56 -7.55 -20.34
N THR A 161 8.51 -7.40 -21.14
CA THR A 161 7.53 -6.30 -21.00
C THR A 161 6.17 -6.76 -20.50
N ARG A 162 5.91 -8.08 -20.49
CA ARG A 162 4.65 -8.70 -20.06
C ARG A 162 4.18 -8.20 -18.69
N PHE A 163 5.07 -8.13 -17.71
CA PHE A 163 4.72 -7.64 -16.37
C PHE A 163 4.15 -6.22 -16.41
N VAL A 164 4.78 -5.34 -17.19
CA VAL A 164 4.38 -3.93 -17.29
C VAL A 164 3.05 -3.81 -18.04
N GLY A 165 2.86 -4.61 -19.11
CA GLY A 165 1.59 -4.71 -19.84
C GLY A 165 0.43 -5.15 -18.94
N VAL A 166 0.61 -6.23 -18.17
CA VAL A 166 -0.43 -6.72 -17.24
C VAL A 166 -0.73 -5.68 -16.16
N ARG A 167 0.29 -5.04 -15.58
CA ARG A 167 0.10 -4.00 -14.55
C ARG A 167 -0.64 -2.77 -15.09
N GLY A 168 -0.33 -2.33 -16.30
CA GLY A 168 -1.02 -1.22 -16.96
C GLY A 168 -2.50 -1.52 -17.18
N LEU A 169 -2.81 -2.70 -17.75
CA LEU A 169 -4.19 -3.16 -17.92
C LEU A 169 -4.92 -3.29 -16.59
N MET A 170 -4.26 -3.81 -15.55
CA MET A 170 -4.85 -3.93 -14.21
C MET A 170 -5.27 -2.57 -13.65
N ARG A 171 -4.39 -1.56 -13.72
CA ARG A 171 -4.70 -0.20 -13.26
C ARG A 171 -5.84 0.43 -14.05
N GLN A 172 -5.86 0.23 -15.36
CA GLN A 172 -6.96 0.71 -16.18
C GLN A 172 -8.29 0.08 -15.77
N LYS A 173 -8.32 -1.24 -15.53
CA LYS A 173 -9.52 -1.94 -15.06
C LYS A 173 -9.99 -1.49 -13.68
N LEU A 174 -9.05 -1.21 -12.77
CA LEU A 174 -9.38 -0.60 -11.49
C LEU A 174 -10.00 0.79 -11.63
N ALA A 175 -9.48 1.62 -12.54
CA ALA A 175 -10.02 2.95 -12.82
C ALA A 175 -11.42 2.89 -13.47
N GLU A 176 -11.69 1.86 -14.26
CA GLU A 176 -13.01 1.58 -14.86
C GLU A 176 -14.02 0.98 -13.85
N GLY A 177 -13.58 0.57 -12.65
CA GLY A 177 -14.41 -0.13 -11.67
C GLY A 177 -14.62 -1.63 -11.96
N ASP A 178 -13.96 -2.18 -12.96
CA ASP A 178 -14.00 -3.60 -13.35
C ASP A 178 -13.08 -4.43 -12.45
N THR A 179 -13.53 -4.65 -11.21
CA THR A 179 -12.77 -5.34 -10.15
C THR A 179 -12.54 -6.82 -10.44
N ASP A 180 -13.48 -7.49 -11.12
CA ASP A 180 -13.34 -8.90 -11.48
C ASP A 180 -12.20 -9.12 -12.50
N THR A 181 -12.13 -8.31 -13.55
CA THR A 181 -11.01 -8.40 -14.51
C THR A 181 -9.71 -7.93 -13.88
N ALA A 182 -9.75 -6.88 -13.05
CA ALA A 182 -8.60 -6.40 -12.31
C ALA A 182 -8.02 -7.50 -11.38
N LEU A 183 -8.87 -8.29 -10.72
CA LEU A 183 -8.43 -9.40 -9.86
C LEU A 183 -7.70 -10.48 -10.67
N GLN A 184 -8.20 -10.84 -11.85
CA GLN A 184 -7.53 -11.80 -12.73
C GLN A 184 -6.17 -11.28 -13.23
N LEU A 185 -6.10 -9.99 -13.58
CA LEU A 185 -4.85 -9.35 -13.97
C LEU A 185 -3.86 -9.24 -12.79
N ALA A 186 -4.35 -8.97 -11.58
CA ALA A 186 -3.54 -8.94 -10.36
C ALA A 186 -2.94 -10.32 -10.06
N LYS A 187 -3.73 -11.41 -10.18
CA LYS A 187 -3.24 -12.80 -10.04
C LYS A 187 -2.14 -13.11 -11.07
N LYS A 188 -2.32 -12.70 -12.33
CA LYS A 188 -1.30 -12.85 -13.39
C LYS A 188 -0.05 -12.02 -13.09
N ALA A 189 -0.20 -10.76 -12.69
CA ALA A 189 0.93 -9.88 -12.35
C ALA A 189 1.73 -10.44 -11.16
N TYR A 190 1.03 -10.98 -10.15
CA TYR A 190 1.64 -11.61 -8.99
C TYR A 190 2.44 -12.86 -9.38
N ALA A 191 1.91 -13.71 -10.26
CA ALA A 191 2.64 -14.86 -10.78
C ALA A 191 3.92 -14.45 -11.54
N LEU A 192 3.90 -13.32 -12.26
CA LEU A 192 5.08 -12.81 -12.98
C LEU A 192 6.14 -12.20 -12.07
N LYS A 193 5.74 -11.42 -11.06
CA LYS A 193 6.66 -10.82 -10.08
C LYS A 193 6.08 -10.88 -8.66
N PRO A 194 6.25 -12.01 -7.94
CA PRO A 194 5.67 -12.21 -6.61
C PRO A 194 6.20 -11.28 -5.51
N ARG A 195 7.34 -10.61 -5.74
CA ARG A 195 7.97 -9.66 -4.80
C ARG A 195 7.60 -8.19 -5.08
N HIS A 196 6.73 -7.92 -6.05
CA HIS A 196 6.34 -6.54 -6.36
C HIS A 196 5.26 -6.06 -5.38
N ARG A 197 5.66 -5.20 -4.44
CA ARG A 197 4.82 -4.71 -3.33
C ARG A 197 3.44 -4.18 -3.78
N GLU A 198 3.37 -3.29 -4.76
CA GLU A 198 2.09 -2.73 -5.22
C GLU A 198 1.11 -3.82 -5.71
N VAL A 199 1.63 -4.85 -6.39
CA VAL A 199 0.81 -5.92 -6.94
C VAL A 199 0.30 -6.81 -5.81
N GLN A 200 1.13 -7.08 -4.80
CA GLN A 200 0.69 -7.78 -3.59
C GLN A 200 -0.39 -6.98 -2.85
N ASP A 201 -0.20 -5.67 -2.68
CA ASP A 201 -1.13 -4.81 -1.95
C ASP A 201 -2.48 -4.70 -2.69
N THR A 202 -2.45 -4.55 -4.03
CA THR A 202 -3.65 -4.56 -4.87
C THR A 202 -4.33 -5.93 -4.88
N LEU A 203 -3.58 -7.02 -5.05
CA LEU A 203 -4.15 -8.36 -5.06
C LEU A 203 -4.77 -8.70 -3.71
N LEU A 204 -4.10 -8.38 -2.61
CA LEU A 204 -4.61 -8.58 -1.26
C LEU A 204 -5.92 -7.82 -1.06
N LYS A 205 -5.97 -6.53 -1.44
CA LYS A 205 -7.18 -5.70 -1.36
C LYS A 205 -8.33 -6.33 -2.15
N LEU A 206 -8.12 -6.65 -3.43
CA LEU A 206 -9.15 -7.23 -4.29
C LEU A 206 -9.63 -8.59 -3.79
N GLN A 207 -8.73 -9.42 -3.25
CA GLN A 207 -9.11 -10.71 -2.67
C GLN A 207 -9.93 -10.54 -1.39
N THR A 208 -9.56 -9.60 -0.51
CA THR A 208 -10.34 -9.32 0.70
C THR A 208 -11.72 -8.73 0.39
N GLU A 209 -11.83 -7.86 -0.62
CA GLU A 209 -13.11 -7.29 -1.06
C GLU A 209 -14.01 -8.36 -1.71
N ARG A 210 -13.43 -9.31 -2.46
CA ARG A 210 -14.18 -10.39 -3.12
C ARG A 210 -14.53 -11.56 -2.17
N GLY A 211 -13.92 -11.62 -0.99
CA GLY A 211 -14.04 -12.75 -0.07
C GLY A 211 -13.15 -13.96 -0.41
N ASP A 212 -12.13 -13.81 -1.27
CA ASP A 212 -11.12 -14.83 -1.56
C ASP A 212 -10.09 -14.91 -0.41
N TRP A 213 -10.54 -15.33 0.77
CA TRP A 213 -9.74 -15.36 2.01
C TRP A 213 -8.54 -16.30 1.89
N LYS A 214 -8.71 -17.47 1.29
CA LYS A 214 -7.63 -18.45 1.08
C LYS A 214 -6.52 -17.87 0.20
N GLY A 215 -6.89 -17.18 -0.87
CA GLY A 215 -5.95 -16.46 -1.73
C GLY A 215 -5.23 -15.34 -0.97
N ALA A 216 -5.97 -14.51 -0.25
CA ALA A 216 -5.43 -13.40 0.55
C ALA A 216 -4.38 -13.87 1.58
N ARG A 217 -4.64 -14.99 2.26
CA ARG A 217 -3.71 -15.60 3.24
C ARG A 217 -2.39 -16.03 2.60
N SER A 218 -2.42 -16.56 1.39
CA SER A 218 -1.20 -16.96 0.65
C SER A 218 -0.30 -15.76 0.31
N VAL A 219 -0.92 -14.63 -0.06
CA VAL A 219 -0.22 -13.38 -0.33
C VAL A 219 0.34 -12.81 0.97
N LEU A 220 -0.45 -12.81 2.06
CA LEU A 220 -0.03 -12.35 3.38
C LEU A 220 1.18 -13.13 3.92
N GLN A 221 1.15 -14.47 3.79
CA GLN A 221 2.26 -15.33 4.19
C GLN A 221 3.54 -15.01 3.38
N SER A 222 3.38 -14.73 2.08
CA SER A 222 4.49 -14.34 1.22
C SER A 222 5.09 -13.00 1.65
N LYS A 223 4.26 -12.00 1.99
CA LYS A 223 4.73 -10.70 2.52
C LYS A 223 5.53 -10.85 3.81
N MET A 224 5.05 -11.69 4.75
CA MET A 224 5.76 -11.99 5.99
C MET A 224 7.12 -12.67 5.71
N ARG A 225 7.17 -13.68 4.83
CA ARG A 225 8.43 -14.35 4.45
C ARG A 225 9.44 -13.41 3.80
N GLN A 226 8.95 -12.37 3.11
CA GLN A 226 9.78 -11.35 2.47
C GLN A 226 10.23 -10.25 3.43
N GLY A 227 9.76 -10.25 4.68
CA GLY A 227 10.08 -9.22 5.68
C GLY A 227 9.30 -7.91 5.53
N GLU A 228 8.28 -7.86 4.66
CA GLU A 228 7.46 -6.66 4.44
C GLU A 228 6.36 -6.49 5.51
N LEU A 229 6.15 -7.51 6.35
CA LEU A 229 5.10 -7.52 7.36
C LEU A 229 5.62 -8.08 8.69
N PRO A 230 5.43 -7.36 9.82
CA PRO A 230 5.72 -7.88 11.16
C PRO A 230 4.94 -9.17 11.46
N ARG A 231 5.53 -10.04 12.29
CA ARG A 231 4.96 -11.38 12.60
C ARG A 231 3.65 -11.31 13.39
N ASP A 232 3.56 -10.37 14.31
CA ASP A 232 2.37 -10.04 15.10
C ASP A 232 1.22 -9.57 14.19
N VAL A 233 1.48 -8.62 13.30
CA VAL A 233 0.49 -8.13 12.32
C VAL A 233 0.05 -9.24 11.37
N HIS A 234 0.98 -10.08 10.90
CA HIS A 234 0.64 -11.26 10.12
C HIS A 234 -0.29 -12.20 10.88
N LYS A 235 0.04 -12.52 12.14
CA LYS A 235 -0.73 -13.45 12.96
C LYS A 235 -2.17 -12.97 13.17
N ARG A 236 -2.35 -11.69 13.48
CA ARG A 236 -3.67 -11.07 13.65
C ARG A 236 -4.46 -11.08 12.34
N ARG A 237 -3.87 -10.61 11.24
CA ARG A 237 -4.54 -10.56 9.93
C ARG A 237 -4.90 -11.95 9.39
N ASP A 238 -4.03 -12.94 9.59
CA ASP A 238 -4.31 -14.33 9.24
C ASP A 238 -5.49 -14.88 10.05
N ALA A 239 -5.56 -14.56 11.35
CA ALA A 239 -6.69 -14.92 12.21
C ALA A 239 -8.00 -14.25 11.76
N VAL A 240 -7.95 -12.97 11.35
CA VAL A 240 -9.11 -12.26 10.77
C VAL A 240 -9.59 -12.94 9.49
N MET A 241 -8.69 -13.32 8.57
CA MET A 241 -9.08 -14.01 7.34
C MET A 241 -9.64 -15.40 7.61
N ALA A 242 -9.04 -16.16 8.53
CA ALA A 242 -9.54 -17.47 8.95
C ALA A 242 -10.94 -17.37 9.61
N LEU A 243 -11.19 -16.30 10.38
CA LEU A 243 -12.49 -15.98 10.95
C LEU A 243 -13.53 -15.74 9.85
N GLN A 244 -13.20 -15.00 8.79
CA GLN A 244 -14.14 -14.73 7.69
C GLN A 244 -14.41 -15.96 6.83
N GLU A 245 -13.39 -16.76 6.56
CA GLU A 245 -13.53 -18.06 5.90
C GLU A 245 -14.51 -18.96 6.68
N ALA A 246 -14.37 -18.98 8.00
CA ALA A 246 -15.30 -19.68 8.87
C ALA A 246 -16.73 -19.11 8.84
N LYS A 247 -16.90 -17.77 8.89
CA LYS A 247 -18.23 -17.13 8.83
C LYS A 247 -18.97 -17.46 7.52
N GLY A 248 -18.29 -17.41 6.38
CA GLY A 248 -18.89 -17.71 5.07
C GLY A 248 -19.49 -19.13 5.02
N VAL A 249 -18.74 -20.12 5.51
CA VAL A 249 -19.20 -21.51 5.55
C VAL A 249 -20.31 -21.75 6.59
N MET A 250 -20.36 -20.96 7.67
CA MET A 250 -21.44 -21.06 8.67
C MET A 250 -22.79 -20.59 8.10
N ALA A 251 -22.81 -19.60 7.20
CA ALA A 251 -24.02 -19.11 6.55
C ALA A 251 -24.64 -20.14 5.58
N GLU A 252 -23.83 -21.08 5.06
CA GLU A 252 -24.23 -22.12 4.11
C GLU A 252 -24.55 -23.48 4.79
N GLY A 253 -24.56 -23.54 6.12
CA GLY A 253 -24.67 -24.79 6.87
C GLY A 253 -23.31 -25.22 7.40
N ALA A 254 -23.03 -24.82 8.63
CA ALA A 254 -21.76 -24.94 9.32
C ALA A 254 -21.03 -26.30 9.17
N SER A 255 -19.98 -26.32 8.35
CA SER A 255 -19.01 -27.43 8.33
C SER A 255 -18.17 -27.45 9.62
N ILE A 256 -17.63 -28.63 9.97
CA ILE A 256 -16.72 -28.80 11.11
C ILE A 256 -15.46 -27.94 10.93
N GLU A 257 -14.98 -27.83 9.69
CA GLU A 257 -13.76 -27.12 9.31
C GLU A 257 -13.86 -25.62 9.59
N ALA A 258 -15.01 -25.01 9.31
CA ALA A 258 -15.28 -23.61 9.62
C ALA A 258 -15.17 -23.31 11.11
N ARG A 259 -15.74 -24.19 11.94
CA ARG A 259 -15.67 -24.07 13.40
C ARG A 259 -14.24 -24.26 13.92
N GLU A 260 -13.47 -25.17 13.32
CA GLU A 260 -12.06 -25.36 13.69
C GLU A 260 -11.17 -24.18 13.29
N ALA A 261 -11.44 -23.57 12.14
CA ALA A 261 -10.78 -22.34 11.71
C ALA A 261 -11.05 -21.19 12.70
N ALA A 262 -12.29 -21.02 13.17
CA ALA A 262 -12.65 -20.05 14.20
C ALA A 262 -11.87 -20.25 15.51
N ILE A 263 -11.81 -21.49 15.99
CA ILE A 263 -11.07 -21.85 17.22
C ILE A 263 -9.58 -21.58 17.04
N THR A 264 -9.04 -21.88 15.86
CA THR A 264 -7.63 -21.65 15.54
C THR A 264 -7.31 -20.15 15.52
N ALA A 265 -8.18 -19.34 14.90
CA ALA A 265 -8.08 -17.89 14.90
C ALA A 265 -8.10 -17.31 16.31
N ALA A 266 -9.05 -17.72 17.15
CA ALA A 266 -9.16 -17.26 18.54
C ALA A 266 -7.93 -17.67 19.40
N LYS A 267 -7.34 -18.84 19.14
CA LYS A 267 -6.10 -19.26 19.80
C LYS A 267 -4.88 -18.47 19.31
N ALA A 268 -4.86 -18.12 18.03
CA ALA A 268 -3.79 -17.33 17.43
C ALA A 268 -3.82 -15.87 17.93
N SER A 269 -5.00 -15.26 18.02
CA SER A 269 -5.17 -13.87 18.45
C SER A 269 -6.27 -13.75 19.51
N PRO A 270 -5.95 -13.89 20.81
CA PRO A 270 -6.93 -13.75 21.90
C PRO A 270 -7.50 -12.34 22.06
N ASP A 271 -6.81 -11.34 21.51
CA ASP A 271 -7.20 -9.93 21.40
C ASP A 271 -8.22 -9.66 20.28
N LEU A 272 -8.44 -10.63 19.38
CA LEU A 272 -9.48 -10.55 18.36
C LEU A 272 -10.81 -11.02 18.96
N ILE A 273 -11.48 -10.12 19.69
CA ILE A 273 -12.77 -10.38 20.37
C ILE A 273 -13.79 -11.12 19.48
N PRO A 274 -14.03 -10.73 18.21
CA PRO A 274 -14.99 -11.40 17.35
C PRO A 274 -14.65 -12.87 17.06
N ALA A 275 -13.36 -13.22 16.99
CA ALA A 275 -12.94 -14.61 16.83
C ALA A 275 -13.22 -15.43 18.11
N VAL A 276 -12.96 -14.83 19.27
CA VAL A 276 -13.23 -15.45 20.57
C VAL A 276 -14.72 -15.69 20.76
N VAL A 277 -15.55 -14.67 20.50
CA VAL A 277 -17.02 -14.74 20.54
C VAL A 277 -17.52 -15.90 19.68
N MET A 278 -17.07 -15.98 18.42
CA MET A 278 -17.51 -17.02 17.49
C MET A 278 -17.04 -18.42 17.91
N ALA A 279 -15.79 -18.55 18.37
CA ALA A 279 -15.26 -19.81 18.85
C ALA A 279 -15.96 -20.28 20.14
N ALA A 280 -16.31 -19.35 21.04
CA ALA A 280 -17.04 -19.65 22.27
C ALA A 280 -18.47 -20.13 21.97
N ARG A 281 -19.21 -19.45 21.09
CA ARG A 281 -20.53 -19.92 20.60
C ARG A 281 -20.44 -21.30 19.96
N SER A 282 -19.42 -21.56 19.14
CA SER A 282 -19.20 -22.90 18.59
C SER A 282 -18.93 -23.98 19.65
N TYR A 283 -18.39 -23.65 20.82
CA TYR A 283 -18.26 -24.61 21.92
C TYR A 283 -19.59 -24.80 22.66
N ILE A 284 -20.41 -23.76 22.80
CA ILE A 284 -21.76 -23.83 23.36
C ILE A 284 -22.62 -24.74 22.49
N ASP A 285 -22.64 -24.54 21.17
CA ASP A 285 -23.36 -25.39 20.19
C ASP A 285 -22.93 -26.86 20.21
N LYS A 286 -21.74 -27.16 20.73
CA LYS A 286 -21.17 -28.51 20.86
C LYS A 286 -21.39 -29.11 22.25
N ASP A 287 -22.20 -28.48 23.10
CA ASP A 287 -22.40 -28.84 24.50
C ASP A 287 -21.09 -28.92 25.30
N LYS A 288 -20.13 -28.02 24.99
CA LYS A 288 -18.82 -27.92 25.66
C LYS A 288 -18.69 -26.60 26.45
N PRO A 289 -19.56 -26.32 27.44
CA PRO A 289 -19.58 -25.04 28.16
C PRO A 289 -18.26 -24.76 28.88
N ARG A 290 -17.62 -25.76 29.48
CA ARG A 290 -16.31 -25.60 30.16
C ARG A 290 -15.22 -25.10 29.22
N ALA A 291 -15.24 -25.50 27.95
CA ALA A 291 -14.27 -25.05 26.97
C ALA A 291 -14.53 -23.60 26.54
N ALA A 292 -15.81 -23.23 26.37
CA ALA A 292 -16.24 -21.86 26.11
C ALA A 292 -15.81 -20.92 27.25
N GLU A 293 -16.13 -21.27 28.50
CA GLU A 293 -15.77 -20.46 29.68
C GLU A 293 -14.27 -20.24 29.79
N ARG A 294 -13.45 -21.28 29.60
CA ARG A 294 -12.00 -21.16 29.66
C ARG A 294 -11.46 -20.22 28.58
N LEU A 295 -12.02 -20.28 27.37
CA LEU A 295 -11.64 -19.40 26.27
C LEU A 295 -12.02 -17.95 26.56
N LEU A 296 -13.25 -17.71 27.01
CA LEU A 296 -13.77 -16.38 27.34
C LEU A 296 -12.99 -15.74 28.50
N ARG A 297 -12.69 -16.49 29.58
CA ARG A 297 -11.87 -16.00 30.70
C ARG A 297 -10.46 -15.62 30.25
N LYS A 298 -9.86 -16.38 29.33
CA LYS A 298 -8.55 -16.03 28.76
C LYS A 298 -8.62 -14.71 27.98
N ALA A 299 -9.62 -14.53 27.12
CA ALA A 299 -9.78 -13.28 26.38
C ALA A 299 -10.04 -12.09 27.32
N TRP A 300 -10.90 -12.27 28.32
CA TRP A 300 -11.21 -11.26 29.33
C TRP A 300 -9.97 -10.79 30.11
N SER A 301 -9.04 -11.70 30.42
CA SER A 301 -7.79 -11.35 31.09
C SER A 301 -6.88 -10.44 30.24
N SER A 302 -7.02 -10.49 28.91
CA SER A 302 -6.30 -9.64 27.97
C SER A 302 -7.03 -8.30 27.75
N GLN A 303 -8.32 -8.37 27.41
CA GLN A 303 -9.15 -7.20 27.13
C GLN A 303 -10.61 -7.49 27.50
N PRO A 304 -11.10 -6.98 28.64
CA PRO A 304 -12.53 -6.99 28.97
C PRO A 304 -13.35 -6.31 27.88
N HIS A 305 -14.46 -6.93 27.46
CA HIS A 305 -15.29 -6.43 26.36
C HIS A 305 -16.75 -6.88 26.52
N PRO A 306 -17.75 -6.02 26.22
CA PRO A 306 -19.17 -6.36 26.40
C PRO A 306 -19.60 -7.63 25.64
N ASP A 307 -19.16 -7.82 24.39
CA ASP A 307 -19.46 -9.05 23.62
C ASP A 307 -18.97 -10.34 24.31
N LEU A 308 -17.84 -10.30 25.03
CA LEU A 308 -17.38 -11.47 25.78
C LEU A 308 -18.31 -11.78 26.95
N ALA A 309 -18.83 -10.74 27.61
CA ALA A 309 -19.78 -10.87 28.70
C ALA A 309 -21.12 -11.44 28.21
N ALA A 310 -21.61 -10.95 27.06
CA ALA A 310 -22.83 -11.44 26.43
C ALA A 310 -22.73 -12.95 26.11
N VAL A 311 -21.64 -13.40 25.46
CA VAL A 311 -21.45 -14.83 25.19
C VAL A 311 -21.20 -15.63 26.47
N TYR A 312 -20.57 -15.05 27.49
CA TYR A 312 -20.45 -15.72 28.79
C TYR A 312 -21.82 -15.94 29.45
N ALA A 313 -22.81 -15.07 29.22
CA ALA A 313 -24.18 -15.28 29.66
C ALA A 313 -24.85 -16.45 28.90
N GLU A 314 -24.63 -16.54 27.58
CA GLU A 314 -25.18 -17.60 26.71
C GLU A 314 -24.76 -19.03 27.13
N VAL A 315 -23.63 -19.19 27.84
CA VAL A 315 -23.17 -20.49 28.34
C VAL A 315 -24.22 -21.19 29.23
N ALA A 316 -25.04 -20.42 29.93
CA ALA A 316 -26.07 -20.93 30.83
C ALA A 316 -27.27 -19.96 30.86
N PRO A 317 -28.21 -20.09 29.90
CA PRO A 317 -29.28 -19.12 29.69
C PRO A 317 -30.33 -19.16 30.82
N ASP A 318 -30.65 -20.35 31.33
CA ASP A 318 -31.74 -20.57 32.30
C ASP A 318 -31.30 -20.37 33.77
N GLU A 319 -30.18 -19.67 34.00
CA GLU A 319 -29.70 -19.40 35.35
C GLU A 319 -30.44 -18.23 36.02
N ASP A 320 -30.80 -18.45 37.27
CA ASP A 320 -31.28 -17.42 38.20
C ASP A 320 -30.23 -16.28 38.38
N PRO A 321 -30.65 -15.01 38.53
CA PRO A 321 -29.73 -13.88 38.66
C PRO A 321 -28.65 -14.04 39.74
N ALA A 322 -28.97 -14.61 40.90
CA ALA A 322 -27.99 -14.80 41.98
C ALA A 322 -26.95 -15.87 41.61
N LYS A 323 -27.37 -16.94 40.92
CA LYS A 323 -26.45 -17.96 40.39
C LYS A 323 -25.56 -17.39 39.28
N ARG A 324 -26.14 -16.58 38.39
CA ARG A 324 -25.41 -15.88 37.33
C ARG A 324 -24.33 -14.96 37.90
N LEU A 325 -24.67 -14.15 38.90
CA LEU A 325 -23.71 -13.27 39.59
C LEU A 325 -22.53 -14.07 40.18
N LYS A 326 -22.81 -15.21 40.84
CA LYS A 326 -21.78 -16.10 41.40
C LYS A 326 -20.86 -16.69 40.32
N ARG A 327 -21.39 -17.09 39.16
CA ARG A 327 -20.60 -17.62 38.04
C ARG A 327 -19.73 -16.53 37.41
N PHE A 328 -20.31 -15.37 37.14
CA PHE A 328 -19.61 -14.20 36.62
C PHE A 328 -18.54 -13.65 37.58
N GLY A 329 -18.66 -13.89 38.89
CA GLY A 329 -17.61 -13.56 39.87
C GLY A 329 -16.21 -14.03 39.43
N LYS A 330 -16.12 -15.25 38.88
CA LYS A 330 -14.87 -15.80 38.32
C LYS A 330 -14.32 -14.98 37.14
N LEU A 331 -15.18 -14.38 36.32
CA LEU A 331 -14.76 -13.55 35.19
C LEU A 331 -14.29 -12.17 35.69
N LEU A 332 -15.08 -11.57 36.58
CA LEU A 332 -14.87 -10.23 37.13
C LEU A 332 -13.61 -10.12 38.00
N GLU A 333 -13.23 -11.19 38.70
CA GLU A 333 -12.00 -11.25 39.50
C GLU A 333 -10.71 -11.17 38.68
N LEU A 334 -10.75 -11.41 37.37
CA LEU A 334 -9.55 -11.36 36.52
C LEU A 334 -9.05 -9.93 36.28
N ARG A 335 -9.95 -8.95 36.25
CA ARG A 335 -9.68 -7.54 35.97
C ARG A 335 -10.62 -6.62 36.78
N PRO A 336 -10.59 -6.67 38.13
CA PRO A 336 -11.60 -6.02 38.97
C PRO A 336 -11.67 -4.50 38.79
N ASP A 337 -10.54 -3.85 38.50
CA ASP A 337 -10.45 -2.40 38.38
C ASP A 337 -10.77 -1.86 36.97
N HIS A 338 -10.94 -2.75 35.98
CA HIS A 338 -11.26 -2.32 34.63
C HIS A 338 -12.70 -1.81 34.57
N GLU A 339 -12.93 -0.67 33.90
CA GLU A 339 -14.26 -0.04 33.76
C GLU A 339 -15.32 -1.06 33.32
N GLU A 340 -15.10 -1.78 32.21
CA GLU A 340 -16.04 -2.81 31.74
C GLU A 340 -16.38 -3.88 32.81
N SER A 341 -15.43 -4.26 33.68
CA SER A 341 -15.71 -5.21 34.76
C SER A 341 -16.55 -4.58 35.87
N ARG A 342 -16.37 -3.29 36.17
CA ARG A 342 -17.20 -2.53 37.11
C ARG A 342 -18.63 -2.36 36.57
N LEU A 343 -18.77 -1.98 35.29
CA LEU A 343 -20.06 -1.83 34.61
C LEU A 343 -20.83 -3.17 34.58
N LEU A 344 -20.17 -4.24 34.13
CA LEU A 344 -20.78 -5.57 34.11
C LEU A 344 -21.18 -6.04 35.51
N ARG A 345 -20.34 -5.78 36.53
CA ARG A 345 -20.68 -6.09 37.92
C ARG A 345 -21.92 -5.32 38.37
N ALA A 346 -22.03 -4.03 38.05
CA ALA A 346 -23.20 -3.24 38.40
C ALA A 346 -24.48 -3.76 37.72
N GLU A 347 -24.44 -4.05 36.42
CA GLU A 347 -25.56 -4.62 35.68
C GLU A 347 -26.01 -5.99 36.24
N LEU A 348 -25.08 -6.86 36.60
CA LEU A 348 -25.40 -8.15 37.21
C LEU A 348 -26.04 -8.01 38.59
N ASN A 349 -25.63 -7.03 39.39
CA ASN A 349 -26.25 -6.76 40.70
C ASN A 349 -27.64 -6.14 40.54
N ILE A 350 -27.85 -5.26 39.54
CA ILE A 350 -29.19 -4.76 39.17
C ILE A 350 -30.10 -5.92 38.80
N ALA A 351 -29.62 -6.86 37.97
CA ALA A 351 -30.40 -8.04 37.58
C ALA A 351 -30.73 -8.96 38.77
N ALA A 352 -29.91 -8.93 39.83
CA ALA A 352 -30.13 -9.65 41.09
C ALA A 352 -30.87 -8.81 42.16
N GLU A 353 -31.37 -7.62 41.78
CA GLU A 353 -32.07 -6.67 42.66
C GLU A 353 -31.25 -6.17 43.88
N ASP A 354 -29.91 -6.34 43.86
CA ASP A 354 -29.00 -5.78 44.86
C ASP A 354 -28.49 -4.40 44.39
N PHE A 355 -29.38 -3.41 44.44
CA PHE A 355 -29.07 -2.05 44.02
C PHE A 355 -27.93 -1.39 44.86
N PRO A 356 -27.83 -1.59 46.18
CA PRO A 356 -26.69 -1.09 46.95
C PRO A 356 -25.35 -1.67 46.51
N ALA A 357 -25.29 -2.96 46.11
CA ALA A 357 -24.08 -3.54 45.54
C ALA A 357 -23.79 -3.03 44.13
N ALA A 358 -24.82 -2.77 43.32
CA ALA A 358 -24.66 -2.16 42.01
C ALA A 358 -24.07 -0.75 42.11
N ARG A 359 -24.54 0.09 43.06
CA ARG A 359 -23.97 1.41 43.37
C ARG A 359 -22.50 1.30 43.75
N ARG A 360 -22.16 0.38 44.68
CA ARG A 360 -20.77 0.12 45.10
C ARG A 360 -19.88 -0.35 43.95
N ALA A 361 -20.42 -1.13 43.00
CA ALA A 361 -19.69 -1.62 41.85
C ALA A 361 -19.36 -0.50 40.84
N LEU A 362 -20.27 0.46 40.64
CA LEU A 362 -20.00 1.66 39.83
C LEU A 362 -18.87 2.51 40.42
N GLY A 363 -18.80 2.61 41.75
CA GLY A 363 -17.77 3.37 42.44
C GLY A 363 -17.77 4.84 42.02
N ASP A 364 -16.63 5.34 41.57
CA ASP A 364 -16.38 6.72 41.18
C ASP A 364 -16.64 7.02 39.69
N LEU A 365 -17.05 6.03 38.89
CA LEU A 365 -17.21 6.19 37.43
C LEU A 365 -18.19 7.30 37.03
N VAL A 366 -19.19 7.58 37.88
CA VAL A 366 -20.18 8.64 37.64
C VAL A 366 -19.55 10.05 37.69
N GLU A 367 -18.41 10.17 38.37
CA GLU A 367 -17.67 11.42 38.52
C GLU A 367 -16.46 11.46 37.58
N THR A 368 -15.71 10.36 37.48
CA THR A 368 -14.45 10.30 36.73
C THR A 368 -14.63 10.05 35.24
N HIS A 369 -15.61 9.23 34.84
CA HIS A 369 -15.86 8.89 33.44
C HIS A 369 -17.36 8.67 33.14
N PRO A 370 -18.18 9.73 33.17
CA PRO A 370 -19.64 9.63 33.06
C PRO A 370 -20.10 9.36 31.63
N THR A 371 -19.98 8.11 31.17
CA THR A 371 -20.54 7.68 29.88
C THR A 371 -22.06 7.52 29.95
N ALA A 372 -22.72 7.52 28.79
CA ALA A 372 -24.15 7.27 28.69
C ALA A 372 -24.55 5.93 29.36
N ARG A 373 -23.71 4.89 29.24
CA ARG A 373 -23.92 3.60 29.91
C ARG A 373 -23.79 3.72 31.43
N VAL A 374 -22.75 4.39 31.93
CA VAL A 374 -22.56 4.63 33.38
C VAL A 374 -23.78 5.33 33.98
N LEU A 375 -24.24 6.41 33.36
CA LEU A 375 -25.36 7.21 33.84
C LEU A 375 -26.70 6.47 33.73
N ALA A 376 -26.88 5.63 32.72
CA ALA A 376 -28.05 4.77 32.60
C ALA A 376 -28.10 3.69 33.69
N ILE A 377 -26.96 3.06 34.01
CA ILE A 377 -26.85 2.11 35.12
C ILE A 377 -27.14 2.85 36.44
N MET A 378 -26.60 4.05 36.65
CA MET A 378 -26.88 4.87 37.83
C MET A 378 -28.37 5.20 37.96
N ALA A 379 -29.03 5.58 36.86
CA ALA A 379 -30.47 5.84 36.85
C ALA A 379 -31.29 4.59 37.25
N ALA A 380 -30.86 3.41 36.80
CA ALA A 380 -31.48 2.14 37.17
C ALA A 380 -31.28 1.80 38.66
N VAL A 381 -30.10 2.08 39.21
CA VAL A 381 -29.80 1.94 40.66
C VAL A 381 -30.70 2.85 41.49
N GLU A 382 -30.77 4.15 41.16
CA GLU A 382 -31.60 5.12 41.88
C GLU A 382 -33.09 4.72 41.86
N ARG A 383 -33.60 4.26 40.71
CA ARG A 383 -34.97 3.74 40.61
C ARG A 383 -35.19 2.52 41.51
N GLY A 384 -34.24 1.59 41.52
CA GLY A 384 -34.32 0.36 42.32
C GLY A 384 -34.25 0.61 43.82
N GLU A 385 -33.52 1.64 44.25
CA GLU A 385 -33.46 2.08 45.66
C GLU A 385 -34.67 2.92 46.09
N GLY A 386 -35.59 3.24 45.17
CA GLY A 386 -36.83 3.97 45.46
C GLY A 386 -36.68 5.50 45.42
N ALA A 387 -35.69 6.04 44.71
CA ALA A 387 -35.56 7.48 44.52
C ALA A 387 -36.72 8.06 43.69
N ASP A 388 -36.98 9.35 43.87
CA ASP A 388 -38.02 10.07 43.14
C ASP A 388 -37.79 10.05 41.62
N ASP A 389 -38.89 10.01 40.87
CA ASP A 389 -38.93 10.04 39.41
C ASP A 389 -38.13 11.21 38.82
N ALA A 390 -38.10 12.36 39.51
CA ALA A 390 -37.32 13.53 39.11
C ALA A 390 -35.81 13.26 39.10
N VAL A 391 -35.30 12.53 40.10
CA VAL A 391 -33.88 12.16 40.21
C VAL A 391 -33.50 11.21 39.08
N VAL A 392 -34.33 10.19 38.82
CA VAL A 392 -34.12 9.23 37.73
C VAL A 392 -34.11 9.94 36.37
N ARG A 393 -35.06 10.86 36.13
CA ARG A 393 -35.10 11.67 34.90
C ARG A 393 -33.88 12.58 34.78
N GLY A 394 -33.39 13.16 35.88
CA GLY A 394 -32.17 13.95 35.88
C GLY A 394 -30.94 13.16 35.41
N TRP A 395 -30.79 11.91 35.86
CA TRP A 395 -29.72 11.02 35.40
C TRP A 395 -29.86 10.65 33.91
N LEU A 396 -31.07 10.31 33.47
CA LEU A 396 -31.33 9.98 32.06
C LEU A 396 -31.12 11.20 31.14
N ALA A 397 -31.49 12.40 31.58
CA ALA A 397 -31.24 13.63 30.83
C ALA A 397 -29.74 13.90 30.67
N ARG A 398 -28.94 13.67 31.71
CA ARG A 398 -27.47 13.74 31.64
C ARG A 398 -26.88 12.67 30.70
N ALA A 399 -27.47 11.48 30.65
CA ALA A 399 -27.00 10.40 29.78
C ALA A 399 -27.13 10.73 28.29
N LEU A 400 -28.09 11.59 27.89
CA LEU A 400 -28.30 11.99 26.49
C LEU A 400 -27.13 12.80 25.91
N SER A 401 -26.50 13.65 26.73
CA SER A 401 -25.36 14.49 26.34
C SER A 401 -24.01 13.87 26.70
N ALA A 402 -24.01 12.71 27.36
CA ALA A 402 -22.80 12.02 27.78
C ALA A 402 -22.12 11.27 26.61
N PRO A 403 -20.79 11.10 26.67
CA PRO A 403 -20.07 10.25 25.74
C PRO A 403 -20.63 8.82 25.72
N ARG A 404 -20.71 8.20 24.55
CA ARG A 404 -21.20 6.81 24.40
C ARG A 404 -20.25 5.77 25.02
N GLY A 405 -19.00 6.15 25.29
CA GLY A 405 -17.92 5.26 25.69
C GLY A 405 -17.23 4.60 24.49
N PRO A 406 -16.46 3.53 24.71
CA PRO A 406 -15.77 2.79 23.67
C PRO A 406 -16.72 2.22 22.60
N GLN A 407 -16.32 2.34 21.33
CA GLN A 407 -17.06 1.83 20.17
C GLN A 407 -16.07 1.23 19.15
N TRP A 408 -16.57 0.49 18.17
CA TRP A 408 -15.75 0.05 17.04
C TRP A 408 -15.41 1.23 16.15
N CYS A 409 -14.15 1.66 16.18
CA CYS A 409 -13.66 2.80 15.42
C CYS A 409 -12.56 2.36 14.44
N CYS A 410 -12.62 2.87 13.22
CA CYS A 410 -11.57 2.65 12.23
C CYS A 410 -10.34 3.51 12.53
N ASP A 411 -9.19 2.90 12.74
CA ASP A 411 -7.93 3.62 13.00
C ASP A 411 -7.46 4.47 11.81
N LYS A 412 -7.92 4.13 10.59
CA LYS A 412 -7.55 4.84 9.36
C LYS A 412 -8.40 6.07 9.08
N CYS A 413 -9.73 5.96 9.19
CA CYS A 413 -10.67 7.01 8.79
C CYS A 413 -11.57 7.52 9.92
N GLN A 414 -11.39 7.01 11.14
CA GLN A 414 -12.20 7.34 12.33
C GLN A 414 -13.70 7.03 12.21
N ASN A 415 -14.11 6.29 11.17
CA ASN A 415 -15.51 5.86 11.02
C ASN A 415 -15.91 4.92 12.16
N ILE A 416 -17.07 5.19 12.74
CA ILE A 416 -17.67 4.40 13.80
C ILE A 416 -18.60 3.35 13.18
N GLN A 417 -18.55 2.13 13.70
CA GLN A 417 -19.43 1.03 13.30
C GLN A 417 -20.11 0.43 14.53
N ALA A 418 -21.34 -0.05 14.36
CA ALA A 418 -22.07 -0.72 15.44
C ALA A 418 -21.47 -2.10 15.73
N ASP A 419 -21.21 -2.87 14.68
CA ASP A 419 -20.64 -4.20 14.76
C ASP A 419 -19.22 -4.23 14.20
N TRP A 420 -18.43 -5.20 14.67
CA TRP A 420 -17.12 -5.43 14.09
C TRP A 420 -17.22 -6.10 12.70
N THR A 421 -16.54 -5.49 11.73
CA THR A 421 -16.35 -6.01 10.37
C THR A 421 -14.86 -6.15 10.04
N PRO A 422 -14.46 -7.10 9.18
CA PRO A 422 -13.05 -7.27 8.80
C PRO A 422 -12.51 -6.13 7.92
N VAL A 423 -13.42 -5.41 7.24
CA VAL A 423 -13.12 -4.32 6.31
C VAL A 423 -13.99 -3.13 6.72
N CYS A 424 -13.40 -1.94 6.81
CA CYS A 424 -14.16 -0.75 7.13
C CYS A 424 -15.07 -0.33 5.97
N ASP A 425 -16.38 -0.22 6.23
CA ASP A 425 -17.41 0.14 5.25
C ASP A 425 -17.22 1.52 4.59
N ASN A 426 -16.51 2.44 5.26
CA ASN A 426 -16.25 3.78 4.72
C ASN A 426 -14.99 3.83 3.84
N CYS A 427 -13.85 3.34 4.33
CA CYS A 427 -12.56 3.51 3.65
C CYS A 427 -11.97 2.25 3.00
N GLY A 428 -12.66 1.10 3.11
CA GLY A 428 -12.18 -0.20 2.62
C GLY A 428 -10.90 -0.71 3.30
N GLY A 429 -10.60 -0.23 4.52
CA GLY A 429 -9.40 -0.64 5.26
C GLY A 429 -9.59 -2.03 5.86
N PHE A 430 -8.65 -2.96 5.63
CA PHE A 430 -8.68 -4.31 6.18
C PHE A 430 -8.02 -4.38 7.57
N ASP A 431 -8.69 -5.00 8.55
CA ASP A 431 -8.25 -5.13 9.95
C ASP A 431 -7.84 -3.78 10.56
N THR A 432 -8.68 -2.77 10.39
CA THR A 432 -8.46 -1.40 10.90
C THR A 432 -9.41 -1.01 12.03
N LEU A 433 -10.34 -1.89 12.44
CA LEU A 433 -11.28 -1.61 13.52
C LEU A 433 -10.68 -1.96 14.88
N SER A 434 -10.72 -0.99 15.80
CA SER A 434 -10.32 -1.14 17.19
C SER A 434 -11.46 -0.72 18.12
N TRP A 435 -11.56 -1.35 19.30
CA TRP A 435 -12.52 -0.99 20.34
C TRP A 435 -11.91 0.10 21.22
N ARG A 436 -12.35 1.34 21.05
CA ARG A 436 -11.81 2.50 21.76
C ARG A 436 -12.79 3.66 21.81
N GLU A 437 -12.52 4.60 22.69
CA GLU A 437 -13.23 5.88 22.67
C GLU A 437 -12.91 6.69 21.43
N THR A 438 -13.94 7.39 20.96
CA THR A 438 -13.89 8.22 19.77
C THR A 438 -13.66 9.66 20.20
N SER A 439 -12.81 10.41 19.49
CA SER A 439 -12.62 11.84 19.76
C SER A 439 -13.87 12.68 19.50
N GLN A 440 -14.82 12.17 18.71
CA GLN A 440 -16.15 12.75 18.54
C GLN A 440 -17.03 12.34 19.72
N ASN A 441 -16.85 13.05 20.84
CA ASN A 441 -17.41 12.70 22.16
C ASN A 441 -18.92 12.85 22.29
N ALA A 442 -19.64 13.33 21.27
CA ALA A 442 -21.08 13.41 21.31
C ALA A 442 -21.63 13.33 19.89
N SER A 443 -22.67 12.51 19.70
CA SER A 443 -23.56 12.73 18.55
C SER A 443 -24.08 14.16 18.68
N PRO A 444 -24.01 15.01 17.63
CA PRO A 444 -24.53 16.36 17.72
C PRO A 444 -25.99 16.27 18.16
N LEU A 445 -26.25 16.79 19.36
CA LEU A 445 -27.59 16.86 19.90
C LEU A 445 -28.42 17.76 18.97
N PRO A 446 -29.69 17.42 18.68
CA PRO A 446 -30.58 18.39 18.06
C PRO A 446 -30.62 19.65 18.92
N HIS A 447 -30.60 20.83 18.28
CA HIS A 447 -30.61 22.13 18.96
C HIS A 447 -31.67 22.15 20.08
N GLY A 448 -31.26 22.52 21.30
CA GLY A 448 -32.14 22.58 22.47
C GLY A 448 -32.04 21.40 23.44
N ALA A 449 -31.47 20.26 23.05
CA ALA A 449 -31.27 19.14 23.98
C ALA A 449 -30.18 19.42 25.04
N GLU A 450 -29.32 20.43 24.81
CA GLU A 450 -28.38 20.97 25.81
C GLU A 450 -29.08 21.61 27.02
N MET A 451 -30.34 22.06 26.85
CA MET A 451 -31.13 22.68 27.92
C MET A 451 -31.94 21.66 28.74
N LEU A 452 -32.01 20.39 28.33
CA LEU A 452 -32.80 19.36 29.02
C LEU A 452 -32.41 19.17 30.50
N PRO A 453 -31.11 19.19 30.90
CA PRO A 453 -30.74 19.11 32.30
C PRO A 453 -31.23 20.31 33.15
N LEU A 454 -31.48 21.47 32.54
CA LEU A 454 -32.01 22.66 33.20
C LEU A 454 -33.54 22.62 33.30
N ILE A 455 -34.22 21.98 32.35
CA ILE A 455 -35.68 21.84 32.30
C ILE A 455 -36.17 20.77 33.28
N VAL A 456 -35.43 19.67 33.41
CA VAL A 456 -35.82 18.53 34.26
C VAL A 456 -35.49 18.77 35.75
N GLY A 457 -34.71 19.83 36.05
CA GLY A 457 -34.24 20.14 37.39
C GLY A 457 -33.00 19.31 37.78
N LYS A 458 -32.05 19.95 38.48
CA LYS A 458 -30.91 19.22 39.07
C LYS A 458 -31.46 18.29 40.16
N PRO A 459 -31.02 17.02 40.26
CA PRO A 459 -31.33 16.21 41.44
C PRO A 459 -30.80 16.96 42.67
N ASN A 460 -31.69 17.27 43.62
CA ASN A 460 -31.30 17.88 44.88
C ASN A 460 -30.30 16.95 45.57
N ALA A 461 -29.10 17.44 45.85
CA ALA A 461 -28.28 16.87 46.90
C ALA A 461 -29.15 16.89 48.17
N ALA A 462 -29.21 15.75 48.88
CA ALA A 462 -29.99 15.62 50.11
C ALA A 462 -29.73 16.82 51.04
N PRO A 463 -30.74 17.35 51.74
CA PRO A 463 -30.55 18.51 52.59
C PRO A 463 -29.54 18.17 53.69
N SER A 464 -28.37 18.81 53.64
CA SER A 464 -27.55 18.96 54.84
C SER A 464 -28.42 19.64 55.89
N GLU A 465 -28.67 18.96 57.00
CA GLU A 465 -29.32 19.54 58.17
C GLU A 465 -28.71 20.92 58.45
N ALA A 466 -29.54 21.96 58.32
CA ALA A 466 -29.17 23.31 58.66
C ALA A 466 -28.94 23.35 60.18
N ARG A 467 -27.67 23.42 60.59
CA ARG A 467 -27.32 23.87 61.93
C ARG A 467 -27.79 25.31 62.06
N THR A 468 -28.78 25.53 62.90
CA THR A 468 -29.13 26.85 63.44
C THR A 468 -27.91 27.43 64.12
N VAL A 469 -27.42 28.56 63.61
CA VAL A 469 -26.40 29.38 64.25
C VAL A 469 -27.15 30.46 65.02
N ASP A 470 -27.09 30.41 66.35
CA ASP A 470 -27.57 31.48 67.22
C ASP A 470 -26.61 32.68 67.15
N ASP A 471 -27.22 33.86 66.97
CA ASP A 471 -26.84 35.22 67.29
C ASP A 471 -25.34 35.63 67.31
N ALA A 472 -24.97 36.48 66.34
CA ALA A 472 -23.79 37.35 66.43
C ALA A 472 -24.24 38.82 66.43
N GLU A 473 -23.91 39.47 67.55
CA GLU A 473 -24.16 40.86 67.92
C GLU A 473 -23.41 41.85 66.98
N ILE A 474 -24.10 42.93 66.61
CA ILE A 474 -23.64 43.98 65.71
C ILE A 474 -22.76 44.98 66.49
N VAL A 475 -21.55 45.25 66.01
CA VAL A 475 -20.74 46.41 66.43
C VAL A 475 -20.41 47.24 65.18
N GLU A 476 -20.84 48.50 65.19
CA GLU A 476 -20.57 49.50 64.16
C GLU A 476 -19.14 50.08 64.23
N PRO A 477 -18.62 50.65 63.13
CA PRO A 477 -17.21 51.01 62.97
C PRO A 477 -16.94 52.49 63.25
N ASP A 478 -15.76 52.80 63.79
CA ASP A 478 -15.20 54.15 63.83
C ASP A 478 -13.74 54.19 63.38
N GLY A 479 -13.44 55.12 62.47
CA GLY A 479 -12.27 56.00 62.58
C GLY A 479 -10.92 55.58 61.95
N GLU A 480 -10.69 56.13 60.75
CA GLU A 480 -9.44 56.33 59.97
C GLU A 480 -8.30 57.11 60.72
N PRO A 481 -7.13 57.44 60.10
CA PRO A 481 -6.01 56.61 59.60
C PRO A 481 -4.62 57.15 60.07
N ASP A 482 -3.47 56.46 59.81
CA ASP A 482 -2.24 57.15 59.33
C ASP A 482 -1.06 56.24 58.91
N ALA A 483 -0.30 56.77 57.94
CA ALA A 483 1.16 56.74 57.76
C ALA A 483 1.91 55.47 57.23
N ALA A 484 2.11 55.49 55.90
CA ALA A 484 3.41 55.66 55.21
C ALA A 484 4.61 54.70 55.42
N ARG A 485 5.04 54.04 54.32
CA ARG A 485 6.40 54.11 53.72
C ARG A 485 6.48 53.26 52.42
N LYS A 486 6.80 53.87 51.27
CA LYS A 486 8.08 53.81 50.51
C LYS A 486 8.46 52.39 50.02
N ASP A 487 8.91 52.13 48.80
CA ASP A 487 9.54 52.95 47.77
C ASP A 487 9.44 52.25 46.39
N SER A 488 9.60 53.09 45.37
CA SER A 488 9.68 52.89 43.94
C SER A 488 10.78 51.94 43.40
N GLY A 489 10.57 51.47 42.17
CA GLY A 489 11.55 50.72 41.37
C GLY A 489 11.04 50.45 39.96
N GLU A 490 11.46 51.30 39.01
CA GLU A 490 11.16 51.35 37.57
C GLU A 490 11.45 50.07 36.76
N GLY A 491 10.80 49.92 35.59
CA GLY A 491 11.34 49.09 34.50
C GLY A 491 10.41 48.72 33.34
N THR A 492 9.95 49.72 32.59
CA THR A 492 9.74 49.76 31.11
C THR A 492 9.47 48.53 30.22
N GLY A 493 8.48 48.70 29.33
CA GLY A 493 8.40 48.16 27.95
C GLY A 493 8.09 46.65 27.83
N GLU A 494 7.33 46.12 26.88
CA GLU A 494 7.11 46.57 25.51
C GLU A 494 5.87 45.87 24.90
N LYS A 495 5.40 46.46 23.80
CA LYS A 495 4.18 46.27 23.02
C LYS A 495 4.02 44.91 22.30
N GLN A 496 2.74 44.56 22.13
CA GLN A 496 2.05 44.14 20.89
C GLN A 496 2.67 43.11 19.94
N SER A 497 1.92 42.03 19.68
CA SER A 497 1.34 41.61 18.37
C SER A 497 0.98 40.12 18.46
N ALA A 498 -0.28 39.72 18.35
CA ALA A 498 -1.00 39.49 17.09
C ALA A 498 -0.25 38.53 16.15
N ASN A 499 -0.60 37.24 16.23
CA ASN A 499 -1.02 36.43 15.07
C ASN A 499 -1.80 35.20 15.55
#